data_AF-C1H0L1-F1
#
_entry.id   AF-C1H0L1-F1
#
_cell.length_a   1.000
_cell.length_b   1.000
_cell.length_c   1.000
_cell.angle_alpha   90.00
_cell.angle_beta   90.00
_cell.angle_gamma   90.00
#
_symmetry.space_group_name_H-M   'P 1'
#
loop_
_entity.id
_entity.type
_entity.pdbx_description
1 polymer ?
#
loop_
_entity_poly.entity_id
_entity_poly.type
_entity_poly.pdbx_seq_one_letter_code
_entity_poly.pdbx_strand_id
1 'polypeptide(L)'
;MNRTATFTRRTDLLRFLNQAYSSSHLLSQQSPPISTSSSIPVPQSKCQIYVLGNPSADLDSIISAILYSYFATRVVSSASTDASSSPSSSRNGGKEKAILRQYIPLIYLPDVHAGKELARLRPEFVTALRFAVGWDRGGGGGGGSVTDSWEEQKVDDEELGRCVLTTADLKETLMVSWAGPSKGREKEMTDERNDEDTTSQNENNSSNPSEEQKNLNVMMVDWNVMPKVPPNGDVRVIEGLSDALPGLHLSIVGCIDHHEDEAFVSRNIPLHPMDPCCIETGIGSCTSLVIRELRAAGLWTDESSSSSHTTTFGVETLTDSSYDPLLRDSKDLSSIHEAQVAKLAMAAILVDTANMTAKGKVSAVDTAAVQFLETKIQAGINAHFRDAKPKCPGSSSGKGNLDWDRQAFYDAIAKAKENSVENLTVLEVLGRDYKEWTDTLVSKPSASSSGDPTVKFGICCMVKPLSWLVEKCTQESKATTDKSTTKTLLKYLSSFVRQRDIDLVAIMTAFRTAEPTREFRRELLIYVLNHGCVSATERFETAAVGELGLEEGIWTSTDADADADWIRDFSLSTRAGANGEDGSCYRRVWRQKDVSKSRKQVAPLLRSTLNGGRH
;
A
#
# COMPACT_ATOMS: atom_id res chain seq x y z
N MET A 1 -3.07 35.28 -1.73
CA MET A 1 -2.50 34.51 -0.61
C MET A 1 -1.03 34.27 -0.92
N ASN A 2 -0.12 34.91 -0.20
CA ASN A 2 1.31 34.61 -0.30
C ASN A 2 1.50 33.16 0.14
N ARG A 3 1.74 32.23 -0.80
CA ARG A 3 2.23 30.89 -0.45
C ARG A 3 3.64 31.10 0.08
N THR A 4 3.79 31.26 1.38
CA THR A 4 5.09 31.17 2.05
C THR A 4 5.61 29.77 1.77
N ALA A 5 6.50 29.64 0.77
CA ALA A 5 7.20 28.41 0.50
C ALA A 5 8.06 28.08 1.72
N THR A 6 7.52 27.31 2.66
CA THR A 6 8.32 26.72 3.73
C THR A 6 9.21 25.67 3.07
N PHE A 7 10.40 26.10 2.65
CA PHE A 7 11.42 25.20 2.11
C PHE A 7 11.83 24.24 3.22
N THR A 8 11.23 23.04 3.25
CA THR A 8 11.79 21.92 4.01
C THR A 8 13.00 21.41 3.25
N ARG A 9 14.18 21.51 3.87
CA ARG A 9 15.41 20.91 3.34
C ARG A 9 15.17 19.44 3.05
N ARG A 10 15.32 19.03 1.78
CA ARG A 10 15.16 17.64 1.36
C ARG A 10 16.26 16.79 1.97
N THR A 11 15.88 15.67 2.57
CA THR A 11 16.80 14.70 3.14
C THR A 11 16.87 13.47 2.26
N ASP A 12 18.00 12.77 2.31
CA ASP A 12 18.11 11.42 1.80
C ASP A 12 16.89 10.56 2.21
N LEU A 13 16.37 9.78 1.27
CA LEU A 13 15.13 9.02 1.46
C LEU A 13 15.25 8.00 2.60
N LEU A 14 16.38 7.30 2.72
CA LEU A 14 16.60 6.33 3.79
C LEU A 14 16.70 7.04 5.15
N ARG A 15 17.38 8.18 5.19
CA ARG A 15 17.41 9.04 6.39
C ARG A 15 16.01 9.50 6.79
N PHE A 16 15.17 9.91 5.84
CA PHE A 16 13.78 10.29 6.11
C PHE A 16 13.00 9.12 6.71
N LEU A 17 13.08 7.95 6.07
CA LEU A 17 12.38 6.74 6.51
C LEU A 17 12.79 6.32 7.93
N ASN A 18 14.09 6.32 8.22
CA ASN A 18 14.61 6.05 9.57
C ASN A 18 14.09 7.07 10.61
N GLN A 19 14.06 8.36 10.27
CA GLN A 19 13.52 9.40 11.16
C GLN A 19 12.01 9.24 11.40
N ALA A 20 11.25 8.88 10.36
CA ALA A 20 9.82 8.60 10.46
C ALA A 20 9.56 7.38 11.36
N TYR A 21 10.29 6.29 11.14
CA TYR A 21 10.25 5.08 11.97
C TYR A 21 10.61 5.38 13.44
N SER A 22 11.74 6.05 13.69
CA SER A 22 12.17 6.42 15.05
C SER A 22 11.15 7.31 15.77
N SER A 23 10.36 8.10 15.02
CA SER A 23 9.37 8.99 15.60
C SER A 23 8.09 8.27 16.05
N SER A 24 7.75 7.10 15.51
CA SER A 24 6.61 6.32 16.00
C SER A 24 6.89 5.78 17.41
N HIS A 25 8.13 5.38 17.69
CA HIS A 25 8.58 4.93 19.03
C HIS A 25 8.53 6.03 20.09
N LEU A 26 8.62 7.31 19.70
CA LEU A 26 8.51 8.43 20.63
C LEU A 26 7.09 8.65 21.19
N LEU A 27 6.05 8.10 20.56
CA LEU A 27 4.71 8.04 21.19
C LEU A 27 4.76 7.30 22.54
N SER A 28 5.64 6.30 22.66
CA SER A 28 5.83 5.57 23.91
C SER A 28 6.53 6.38 25.01
N GLN A 29 7.17 7.51 24.69
CA GLN A 29 8.02 8.26 25.62
C GLN A 29 7.52 9.67 25.94
N GLN A 30 6.31 10.06 25.53
CA GLN A 30 5.74 11.37 25.91
C GLN A 30 5.41 11.43 27.41
N SER A 31 6.47 11.57 28.21
CA SER A 31 6.45 12.21 29.53
C SER A 31 6.41 13.73 29.35
N PRO A 32 5.88 14.51 30.29
CA PRO A 32 5.84 15.97 30.19
C PRO A 32 7.25 16.58 30.03
N PRO A 33 7.38 17.69 29.28
CA PRO A 33 8.67 18.23 28.85
C PRO A 33 9.53 18.70 30.03
N ILE A 34 10.75 18.16 30.13
CA ILE A 34 11.81 18.68 31.00
C ILE A 34 12.48 19.87 30.31
N SER A 35 12.38 21.05 30.92
CA SER A 35 12.99 22.30 30.47
C SER A 35 14.51 22.16 30.31
N THR A 36 15.01 22.17 29.07
CA THR A 36 16.45 22.31 28.80
C THR A 36 16.71 23.41 27.78
N SER A 37 17.68 24.26 28.09
CA SER A 37 18.07 25.43 27.32
C SER A 37 19.01 25.03 26.17
N SER A 38 18.48 24.85 24.97
CA SER A 38 19.31 24.85 23.76
C SER A 38 18.64 25.68 22.66
N SER A 39 19.45 26.47 21.96
CA SER A 39 19.06 27.60 21.10
C SER A 39 18.64 27.20 19.68
N ILE A 40 18.18 25.97 19.47
CA ILE A 40 17.58 25.54 18.20
C ILE A 40 16.06 25.62 18.37
N PRO A 41 15.30 26.25 17.44
CA PRO A 41 13.85 26.24 17.49
C PRO A 41 13.34 24.83 17.18
N VAL A 42 13.36 23.96 18.19
CA VAL A 42 12.72 22.65 18.13
C VAL A 42 11.21 22.94 18.10
N PRO A 43 10.45 22.43 17.11
CA PRO A 43 9.00 22.52 17.13
C PRO A 43 8.49 21.95 18.45
N GLN A 44 7.94 22.80 19.31
CA GLN A 44 7.54 22.40 20.67
C GLN A 44 6.33 21.45 20.68
N SER A 45 5.62 21.33 19.56
CA SER A 45 4.52 20.37 19.38
C SER A 45 4.66 19.63 18.06
N LYS A 46 4.36 18.32 18.10
CA LYS A 46 4.33 17.43 16.95
C LYS A 46 2.88 16.95 16.74
N CYS A 47 2.43 16.92 15.50
CA CYS A 47 1.16 16.31 15.08
C CYS A 47 1.52 15.16 14.12
N GLN A 48 1.26 13.92 14.54
CA GLN A 48 1.56 12.73 13.74
C GLN A 48 0.34 12.26 12.97
N ILE A 49 0.57 11.88 11.72
CA ILE A 49 -0.42 11.37 10.79
C ILE A 49 0.20 10.13 10.12
N TYR A 50 -0.47 8.99 10.21
CA TYR A 50 -0.02 7.77 9.56
C TYR A 50 -0.59 7.70 8.15
N VAL A 51 0.26 7.52 7.15
CA VAL A 51 -0.16 7.37 5.76
C VAL A 51 -0.29 5.89 5.46
N LEU A 52 -1.53 5.41 5.33
CA LEU A 52 -1.85 3.99 5.29
C LEU A 52 -2.33 3.55 3.91
N GLY A 53 -1.71 2.49 3.41
CA GLY A 53 -2.04 1.78 2.16
C GLY A 53 -3.15 0.72 2.30
N ASN A 54 -3.42 -0.01 1.23
CA ASN A 54 -4.26 -1.22 1.28
C ASN A 54 -3.57 -2.40 2.02
N PRO A 55 -4.35 -3.37 2.54
CA PRO A 55 -3.82 -4.56 3.22
C PRO A 55 -3.10 -5.56 2.31
N SER A 56 -3.21 -5.40 0.98
CA SER A 56 -2.35 -6.16 0.05
C SER A 56 -0.93 -5.65 0.07
N ALA A 57 -0.64 -4.49 0.69
CA ALA A 57 0.70 -3.91 0.81
C ALA A 57 1.48 -4.02 -0.51
N ASP A 58 0.79 -3.75 -1.62
CA ASP A 58 1.37 -3.82 -2.94
C ASP A 58 2.27 -2.61 -3.21
N LEU A 59 3.00 -2.67 -4.32
CA LEU A 59 4.03 -1.68 -4.63
C LEU A 59 3.47 -0.26 -4.68
N ASP A 60 2.28 -0.07 -5.24
CA ASP A 60 1.65 1.25 -5.41
C ASP A 60 1.24 1.87 -4.07
N SER A 61 0.61 1.09 -3.18
CA SER A 61 0.21 1.57 -1.85
C SER A 61 1.40 1.89 -0.95
N ILE A 62 2.43 1.04 -0.91
CA ILE A 62 3.65 1.30 -0.14
C ILE A 62 4.33 2.59 -0.62
N ILE A 63 4.50 2.73 -1.93
CA ILE A 63 5.22 3.86 -2.52
C ILE A 63 4.41 5.14 -2.40
N SER A 64 3.09 5.09 -2.61
CA SER A 64 2.19 6.22 -2.36
C SER A 64 2.30 6.73 -0.93
N ALA A 65 2.35 5.82 0.06
CA ALA A 65 2.46 6.18 1.47
C ALA A 65 3.80 6.86 1.78
N ILE A 66 4.91 6.30 1.27
CA ILE A 66 6.26 6.87 1.43
C ILE A 66 6.34 8.24 0.76
N LEU A 67 5.87 8.34 -0.48
CA LEU A 67 5.96 9.54 -1.28
C LEU A 67 5.18 10.69 -0.65
N TYR A 68 3.93 10.44 -0.27
CA TYR A 68 3.10 11.44 0.40
C TYR A 68 3.76 11.89 1.70
N SER A 69 4.22 10.93 2.51
CA SER A 69 4.86 11.22 3.80
C SER A 69 6.10 12.10 3.68
N TYR A 70 6.95 11.81 2.69
CA TYR A 70 8.20 12.52 2.44
C TYR A 70 7.96 14.01 2.14
N PHE A 71 7.02 14.31 1.24
CA PHE A 71 6.76 15.68 0.82
C PHE A 71 5.79 16.43 1.75
N ALA A 72 4.84 15.74 2.39
CA ALA A 72 3.85 16.35 3.28
C ALA A 72 4.45 16.75 4.65
N THR A 73 5.46 16.04 5.14
CA THR A 73 6.10 16.31 6.44
C THR A 73 6.79 17.67 6.47
N ARG A 74 6.33 18.57 7.36
CA ARG A 74 6.95 19.89 7.57
C ARG A 74 6.46 20.62 8.81
N VAL A 75 7.11 21.74 9.10
CA VAL A 75 6.63 22.69 10.11
C VAL A 75 5.54 23.58 9.53
N VAL A 76 4.41 23.68 10.24
CA VAL A 76 3.25 24.52 9.91
C VAL A 76 2.96 25.49 11.06
N SER A 77 2.36 26.64 10.76
CA SER A 77 1.89 27.59 11.79
C SER A 77 0.60 27.06 12.42
N SER A 78 0.46 27.19 13.74
CA SER A 78 -0.76 26.76 14.46
C SER A 78 -2.06 27.38 13.93
N ALA A 79 -2.01 28.56 13.30
CA ALA A 79 -3.17 29.20 12.72
C ALA A 79 -3.77 28.43 11.52
N SER A 80 -2.99 27.59 10.82
CA SER A 80 -3.51 26.82 9.68
C SER A 80 -4.17 25.49 10.09
N THR A 81 -3.94 25.01 11.31
CA THR A 81 -4.53 23.74 11.79
C THR A 81 -5.96 23.89 12.32
N ASP A 82 -6.36 25.08 12.78
CA ASP A 82 -7.67 25.30 13.38
C ASP A 82 -8.66 25.88 12.36
N ALA A 83 -9.13 25.06 11.43
CA ALA A 83 -10.28 25.44 10.59
C ALA A 83 -11.64 25.28 11.32
N SER A 84 -11.66 24.65 12.50
CA SER A 84 -12.89 24.36 13.26
C SER A 84 -13.16 25.31 14.43
N SER A 85 -12.28 26.26 14.74
CA SER A 85 -12.58 27.30 15.73
C SER A 85 -13.12 28.53 15.01
N SER A 86 -14.39 28.86 15.28
CA SER A 86 -14.98 30.14 14.91
C SER A 86 -14.00 31.27 15.22
N PRO A 87 -13.95 32.35 14.40
CA PRO A 87 -13.06 33.48 14.62
C PRO A 87 -13.57 34.29 15.82
N SER A 88 -13.46 33.73 17.02
CA SER A 88 -13.60 34.49 18.24
C SER A 88 -12.34 35.33 18.35
N SER A 89 -12.56 36.63 18.35
CA SER A 89 -11.60 37.70 18.46
C SER A 89 -10.73 37.57 19.73
N SER A 90 -9.74 36.68 19.69
CA SER A 90 -8.66 36.65 20.66
C SER A 90 -7.57 37.61 20.19
N ARG A 91 -7.63 38.82 20.71
CA ARG A 91 -6.66 39.91 20.52
C ARG A 91 -5.35 39.67 21.30
N ASN A 92 -5.10 38.45 21.75
CA ASN A 92 -3.84 38.10 22.40
C ASN A 92 -2.80 37.87 21.31
N GLY A 93 -1.74 38.68 21.32
CA GLY A 93 -0.52 38.50 20.54
C GLY A 93 0.27 37.26 20.97
N GLY A 94 -0.41 36.10 21.07
CA GLY A 94 0.20 34.81 21.26
C GLY A 94 1.14 34.57 20.09
N LYS A 95 2.42 34.40 20.39
CA LYS A 95 3.43 33.99 19.41
C LYS A 95 2.89 32.76 18.69
N GLU A 96 2.73 32.84 17.37
CA GLU A 96 2.34 31.71 16.54
C GLU A 96 3.23 30.52 16.88
N LYS A 97 2.62 29.40 17.28
CA LYS A 97 3.38 28.21 17.65
C LYS A 97 3.62 27.40 16.38
N ALA A 98 4.89 27.19 16.05
CA ALA A 98 5.29 26.31 14.97
C ALA A 98 5.09 24.84 15.40
N ILE A 99 4.33 24.07 14.61
CA ILE A 99 4.01 22.67 14.86
C ILE A 99 4.65 21.83 13.76
N LEU A 100 5.38 20.76 14.12
CA LEU A 100 5.81 19.78 13.13
C LEU A 100 4.63 18.86 12.79
N ARG A 101 4.07 19.01 11.59
CA ARG A 101 3.09 18.07 11.04
C ARG A 101 3.86 16.96 10.33
N GLN A 102 3.92 15.80 10.97
CA GLN A 102 4.75 14.68 10.57
C GLN A 102 3.89 13.57 10.01
N TYR A 103 4.12 13.24 8.74
CA TYR A 103 3.47 12.14 8.06
C TYR A 103 4.42 10.93 8.08
N ILE A 104 3.90 9.79 8.52
CA ILE A 104 4.68 8.56 8.74
C ILE A 104 4.12 7.49 7.82
N PRO A 105 4.90 6.93 6.89
CA PRO A 105 4.42 5.86 6.02
C PRO A 105 4.17 4.61 6.85
N LEU A 106 2.99 4.02 6.70
CA LEU A 106 2.56 2.83 7.43
C LEU A 106 2.13 1.74 6.44
N ILE A 107 2.86 0.63 6.43
CA ILE A 107 2.53 -0.52 5.59
C ILE A 107 1.51 -1.39 6.31
N TYR A 108 0.40 -1.68 5.64
CA TYR A 108 -0.69 -2.44 6.23
C TYR A 108 -0.42 -3.95 6.15
N LEU A 109 0.33 -4.45 7.13
CA LEU A 109 0.51 -5.88 7.38
C LEU A 109 0.34 -6.14 8.89
N PRO A 110 -0.79 -6.72 9.32
CA PRO A 110 -1.16 -6.78 10.75
C PRO A 110 -0.27 -7.70 11.60
N ASP A 111 0.33 -8.71 10.95
CA ASP A 111 1.09 -9.79 11.60
C ASP A 111 2.54 -9.90 11.08
N VAL A 112 2.99 -8.95 10.26
CA VAL A 112 4.33 -8.98 9.67
C VAL A 112 5.07 -7.71 10.02
N HIS A 113 6.12 -7.86 10.81
CA HIS A 113 7.06 -6.80 11.13
C HIS A 113 7.92 -6.43 9.92
N ALA A 114 8.46 -5.21 9.92
CA ALA A 114 9.45 -4.81 8.95
C ALA A 114 10.71 -5.71 8.99
N GLY A 115 11.52 -5.65 7.95
CA GLY A 115 12.74 -6.47 7.80
C GLY A 115 12.53 -7.71 6.94
N LYS A 116 13.13 -8.83 7.34
CA LYS A 116 13.24 -10.06 6.53
C LYS A 116 11.90 -10.58 5.98
N GLU A 117 10.87 -10.63 6.81
CA GLU A 117 9.57 -11.15 6.36
C GLU A 117 8.88 -10.19 5.39
N LEU A 118 8.96 -8.87 5.60
CA LEU A 118 8.52 -7.90 4.62
C LEU A 118 9.30 -8.04 3.29
N ALA A 119 10.62 -8.23 3.36
CA ALA A 119 11.47 -8.44 2.18
C ALA A 119 11.08 -9.71 1.41
N ARG A 120 10.76 -10.79 2.12
CA ARG A 120 10.26 -12.04 1.52
C ARG A 120 8.89 -11.86 0.87
N LEU A 121 7.99 -11.11 1.49
CA LEU A 121 6.63 -10.90 0.98
C LEU A 121 6.58 -9.91 -0.19
N ARG A 122 7.43 -8.88 -0.19
CA ARG A 122 7.41 -7.77 -1.16
C ARG A 122 8.81 -7.46 -1.73
N PRO A 123 9.49 -8.44 -2.35
CA PRO A 123 10.84 -8.23 -2.90
C PRO A 123 10.89 -7.18 -4.02
N GLU A 124 9.77 -6.94 -4.73
CA GLU A 124 9.65 -5.86 -5.70
C GLU A 124 9.80 -4.47 -5.09
N PHE A 125 9.31 -4.28 -3.86
CA PHE A 125 9.49 -3.03 -3.12
C PHE A 125 10.94 -2.87 -2.69
N VAL A 126 11.57 -3.93 -2.17
CA VAL A 126 13.00 -3.93 -1.81
C VAL A 126 13.86 -3.58 -3.03
N THR A 127 13.56 -4.20 -4.17
CA THR A 127 14.25 -3.93 -5.44
C THR A 127 14.08 -2.46 -5.85
N ALA A 128 12.86 -1.92 -5.83
CA ALA A 128 12.60 -0.52 -6.16
C ALA A 128 13.34 0.44 -5.22
N LEU A 129 13.37 0.13 -3.92
CA LEU A 129 14.08 0.92 -2.92
C LEU A 129 15.60 0.88 -3.14
N ARG A 130 16.20 -0.29 -3.45
CA ARG A 130 17.62 -0.43 -3.82
C ARG A 130 18.00 0.51 -4.97
N PHE A 131 17.23 0.50 -6.06
CA PHE A 131 17.49 1.38 -7.20
C PHE A 131 17.28 2.86 -6.87
N ALA A 132 16.35 3.18 -5.97
CA ALA A 132 16.07 4.54 -5.54
C ALA A 132 17.22 5.14 -4.71
N VAL A 133 17.70 4.43 -3.68
CA VAL A 133 18.70 4.97 -2.74
C VAL A 133 20.15 4.58 -3.07
N GLY A 134 20.36 3.60 -3.96
CA GLY A 134 21.69 3.13 -4.35
C GLY A 134 22.35 2.28 -3.26
N TRP A 135 21.63 1.30 -2.70
CA TRP A 135 22.19 0.36 -1.72
C TRP A 135 23.39 -0.45 -2.27
N ASP A 136 23.57 -0.49 -3.60
CA ASP A 136 24.74 -1.02 -4.29
C ASP A 136 26.00 -0.17 -4.00
N ARG A 137 26.48 -0.18 -2.76
CA ARG A 137 27.80 0.35 -2.37
C ARG A 137 28.88 -0.57 -2.94
N GLY A 138 29.14 -0.48 -4.24
CA GLY A 138 30.36 -1.00 -4.86
C GLY A 138 30.22 -2.33 -5.58
N GLY A 139 29.49 -2.35 -6.70
CA GLY A 139 29.48 -3.48 -7.63
C GLY A 139 29.39 -3.01 -9.07
N GLY A 140 30.48 -2.44 -9.60
CA GLY A 140 30.64 -2.39 -11.05
C GLY A 140 30.51 -3.81 -11.61
N GLY A 141 29.69 -3.98 -12.64
CA GLY A 141 29.27 -5.28 -13.17
C GLY A 141 30.34 -6.37 -13.16
N GLY A 142 30.12 -7.40 -12.37
CA GLY A 142 30.90 -8.63 -12.32
C GLY A 142 30.12 -9.64 -11.50
N GLY A 143 29.80 -10.79 -12.09
CA GLY A 143 28.89 -11.78 -11.51
C GLY A 143 29.16 -12.06 -10.03
N GLY A 144 28.23 -11.66 -9.18
CA GLY A 144 28.27 -11.93 -7.74
C GLY A 144 28.28 -13.44 -7.49
N SER A 145 29.27 -13.88 -6.71
CA SER A 145 29.24 -15.20 -6.07
C SER A 145 27.98 -15.29 -5.21
N VAL A 146 27.42 -16.49 -5.04
CA VAL A 146 26.28 -16.75 -4.14
C VAL A 146 26.50 -16.12 -2.76
N THR A 147 27.75 -16.05 -2.29
CA THR A 147 28.13 -15.42 -1.01
C THR A 147 27.77 -13.94 -0.90
N ASP A 148 27.91 -13.16 -1.98
CA ASP A 148 27.56 -11.72 -1.99
C ASP A 148 26.06 -11.53 -1.78
N SER A 149 25.25 -12.38 -2.43
CA SER A 149 23.79 -12.30 -2.37
C SER A 149 23.23 -12.49 -0.95
N TRP A 150 23.86 -13.33 -0.12
CA TRP A 150 23.41 -13.54 1.26
C TRP A 150 23.77 -12.37 2.18
N GLU A 151 24.94 -11.76 1.96
CA GLU A 151 25.39 -10.60 2.74
C GLU A 151 24.58 -9.36 2.38
N GLU A 152 24.35 -9.11 1.09
CA GLU A 152 23.44 -8.05 0.61
C GLU A 152 22.06 -8.20 1.26
N GLN A 153 21.45 -9.38 1.15
CA GLN A 153 20.11 -9.62 1.71
C GLN A 153 20.04 -9.34 3.22
N LYS A 154 21.07 -9.70 4.00
CA LYS A 154 21.10 -9.39 5.46
C LYS A 154 21.13 -7.89 5.72
N VAL A 155 21.91 -7.14 4.95
CA VAL A 155 21.99 -5.68 5.08
C VAL A 155 20.62 -5.07 4.76
N ASP A 156 19.96 -5.53 3.71
CA ASP A 156 18.62 -5.06 3.35
C ASP A 156 17.59 -5.36 4.45
N ASP A 157 17.62 -6.57 5.01
CA ASP A 157 16.71 -6.98 6.08
C ASP A 157 16.87 -6.09 7.33
N GLU A 158 18.11 -5.79 7.72
CA GLU A 158 18.39 -4.89 8.85
C GLU A 158 17.97 -3.44 8.58
N GLU A 159 18.23 -2.93 7.38
CA GLU A 159 17.87 -1.57 7.00
C GLU A 159 16.35 -1.38 6.92
N LEU A 160 15.63 -2.35 6.34
CA LEU A 160 14.17 -2.35 6.32
C LEU A 160 13.59 -2.35 7.74
N GLY A 161 14.17 -3.15 8.65
CA GLY A 161 13.76 -3.20 10.06
C GLY A 161 13.94 -1.88 10.82
N ARG A 162 14.76 -0.95 10.32
CA ARG A 162 15.02 0.37 10.93
C ARG A 162 14.36 1.54 10.19
N CYS A 163 13.83 1.30 8.99
CA CYS A 163 13.37 2.37 8.10
C CYS A 163 11.88 2.23 7.73
N VAL A 164 11.29 1.06 7.89
CA VAL A 164 9.90 0.82 7.50
C VAL A 164 9.06 0.52 8.72
N LEU A 165 7.88 1.14 8.80
CA LEU A 165 6.90 0.88 9.85
C LEU A 165 5.74 0.09 9.27
N THR A 166 5.44 -1.06 9.87
CA THR A 166 4.23 -1.84 9.58
C THR A 166 3.17 -1.63 10.67
N THR A 167 1.93 -2.03 10.40
CA THR A 167 0.88 -2.08 11.43
C THR A 167 1.22 -3.04 12.57
N ALA A 168 1.97 -4.11 12.33
CA ALA A 168 2.46 -5.00 13.38
C ALA A 168 3.45 -4.29 14.32
N ASP A 169 4.40 -3.54 13.76
CA ASP A 169 5.36 -2.73 14.52
C ASP A 169 4.65 -1.66 15.35
N LEU A 170 3.72 -0.92 14.72
CA LEU A 170 2.96 0.13 15.40
C LEU A 170 2.07 -0.42 16.51
N LYS A 171 1.44 -1.58 16.30
CA LYS A 171 0.65 -2.29 17.31
C LYS A 171 1.46 -2.54 18.56
N GLU A 172 2.68 -3.09 18.44
CA GLU A 172 3.57 -3.33 19.56
C GLU A 172 3.95 -2.02 20.28
N THR A 173 4.35 -0.98 19.53
CA THR A 173 4.67 0.33 20.10
C THR A 173 3.51 0.93 20.90
N LEU A 174 2.29 0.85 20.37
CA LEU A 174 1.11 1.37 21.05
C LEU A 174 0.73 0.52 22.25
N MET A 175 0.80 -0.82 22.17
CA MET A 175 0.54 -1.70 23.32
C MET A 175 1.47 -1.39 24.50
N VAL A 176 2.78 -1.18 24.25
CA VAL A 176 3.75 -0.81 25.29
C VAL A 176 3.42 0.55 25.89
N SER A 177 3.11 1.54 25.05
CA SER A 177 2.70 2.88 25.49
C SER A 177 1.42 2.83 26.34
N TRP A 178 0.50 1.92 26.04
CA TRP A 178 -0.81 1.84 26.65
C TRP A 178 -0.86 1.01 27.93
N ALA A 179 0.03 0.02 28.07
CA ALA A 179 0.12 -0.80 29.28
C ALA A 179 0.52 0.01 30.52
N GLY A 180 1.04 1.24 30.33
CA GLY A 180 1.48 2.13 31.40
C GLY A 180 2.65 1.54 32.22
N PRO A 181 3.29 2.32 33.10
CA PRO A 181 4.15 1.74 34.11
C PRO A 181 3.26 0.89 35.02
N SER A 182 3.35 -0.43 34.87
CA SER A 182 2.74 -1.38 35.80
C SER A 182 3.19 -0.99 37.20
N LYS A 183 2.32 -0.32 37.97
CA LYS A 183 2.52 -0.15 39.41
C LYS A 183 2.75 -1.56 39.93
N GLY A 184 3.96 -1.83 40.42
CA GLY A 184 4.31 -3.09 41.04
C GLY A 184 3.22 -3.41 42.05
N ARG A 185 2.33 -4.34 41.68
CA ARG A 185 1.32 -4.86 42.59
C ARG A 185 2.08 -5.81 43.49
N GLU A 186 2.81 -5.24 44.43
CA GLU A 186 3.29 -5.97 45.59
C GLU A 186 2.06 -6.65 46.19
N LYS A 187 2.06 -7.97 46.12
CA LYS A 187 1.08 -8.83 46.79
C LYS A 187 1.29 -8.64 48.29
N GLU A 188 0.67 -7.63 48.88
CA GLU A 188 0.39 -7.66 50.31
C GLU A 188 -0.72 -8.68 50.53
N MET A 189 -0.27 -9.85 50.99
CA MET A 189 -1.05 -10.97 51.45
C MET A 189 -1.63 -10.59 52.82
N THR A 190 -2.81 -9.98 52.83
CA THR A 190 -3.57 -9.79 54.08
C THR A 190 -4.68 -10.81 54.14
N ASP A 191 -4.62 -11.57 55.22
CA ASP A 191 -5.45 -12.69 55.63
C ASP A 191 -6.97 -12.49 55.46
N GLU A 192 -7.56 -13.62 55.10
CA GLU A 192 -8.92 -14.05 55.32
C GLU A 192 -9.55 -13.51 56.61
N ARG A 193 -10.72 -12.88 56.51
CA ARG A 193 -11.83 -13.04 57.45
C ARG A 193 -13.11 -12.34 56.97
N ASN A 194 -14.13 -13.18 56.84
CA ASN A 194 -15.49 -12.99 57.35
C ASN A 194 -16.49 -12.04 56.65
N ASP A 195 -17.57 -12.71 56.26
CA ASP A 195 -18.97 -12.37 56.54
C ASP A 195 -19.69 -11.37 55.62
N GLU A 196 -20.48 -11.97 54.74
CA GLU A 196 -21.92 -11.79 54.52
C GLU A 196 -22.54 -10.37 54.52
N ASP A 197 -23.35 -10.18 53.48
CA ASP A 197 -24.52 -9.31 53.39
C ASP A 197 -24.34 -7.80 53.53
N THR A 198 -24.28 -7.11 52.39
CA THR A 198 -25.25 -6.02 52.14
C THR A 198 -25.37 -5.72 50.65
N THR A 199 -26.45 -6.22 50.03
CA THR A 199 -27.02 -5.63 48.81
C THR A 199 -27.40 -4.18 49.09
N SER A 200 -26.57 -3.23 48.69
CA SER A 200 -26.94 -1.83 48.60
C SER A 200 -26.60 -1.32 47.20
N GLN A 201 -27.66 -0.92 46.51
CA GLN A 201 -27.64 -0.23 45.24
C GLN A 201 -26.73 0.99 45.35
N ASN A 202 -25.61 0.97 44.63
CA ASN A 202 -24.84 2.17 44.41
C ASN A 202 -24.74 2.38 42.90
N GLU A 203 -25.82 2.88 42.33
CA GLU A 203 -25.86 3.54 41.03
C GLU A 203 -25.09 4.87 41.13
N ASN A 204 -23.78 4.80 41.38
CA ASN A 204 -22.90 5.93 41.14
C ASN A 204 -22.04 5.58 39.95
N ASN A 205 -22.67 5.78 38.79
CA ASN A 205 -22.05 5.92 37.48
C ASN A 205 -21.25 7.24 37.49
N SER A 206 -20.24 7.35 38.38
CA SER A 206 -19.31 8.46 38.34
C SER A 206 -18.44 8.23 37.12
N SER A 207 -18.82 8.90 36.04
CA SER A 207 -18.03 9.18 34.85
C SER A 207 -16.54 9.09 35.18
N ASN A 208 -15.92 7.95 34.87
CA ASN A 208 -14.50 7.74 35.06
C ASN A 208 -13.82 8.89 34.30
N PRO A 209 -12.89 9.63 34.94
CA PRO A 209 -12.35 10.86 34.40
C PRO A 209 -11.68 10.53 33.09
N SER A 210 -12.32 10.95 31.99
CA SER A 210 -11.79 10.93 30.62
C SER A 210 -10.87 9.74 30.37
N GLU A 211 -11.41 8.57 30.06
CA GLU A 211 -10.65 7.68 29.19
C GLU A 211 -10.30 8.52 27.97
N GLU A 212 -9.09 9.07 27.92
CA GLU A 212 -8.60 9.87 26.81
C GLU A 212 -8.80 8.98 25.59
N GLN A 213 -9.82 9.29 24.80
CA GLN A 213 -10.13 8.54 23.60
C GLN A 213 -8.90 8.62 22.72
N LYS A 214 -8.19 7.49 22.59
CA LYS A 214 -6.88 7.47 21.95
C LYS A 214 -7.10 7.54 20.46
N ASN A 215 -6.75 8.69 19.88
CA ASN A 215 -7.03 8.99 18.48
C ASN A 215 -5.77 8.83 17.62
N LEU A 216 -5.88 8.08 16.52
CA LEU A 216 -4.85 7.95 15.49
C LEU A 216 -5.31 8.74 14.25
N ASN A 217 -4.54 9.74 13.83
CA ASN A 217 -4.81 10.43 12.57
C ASN A 217 -4.26 9.61 11.40
N VAL A 218 -5.08 9.37 10.39
CA VAL A 218 -4.73 8.54 9.23
C VAL A 218 -5.01 9.29 7.93
N MET A 219 -4.02 9.36 7.07
CA MET A 219 -4.18 9.72 5.66
C MET A 219 -4.23 8.43 4.85
N MET A 220 -5.29 8.20 4.08
CA MET A 220 -5.43 6.97 3.31
C MET A 220 -4.88 7.15 1.90
N VAL A 221 -4.13 6.17 1.40
CA VAL A 221 -3.66 6.15 0.01
C VAL A 221 -3.90 4.77 -0.57
N ASP A 222 -4.36 4.70 -1.83
CA ASP A 222 -4.55 3.43 -2.55
C ASP A 222 -5.19 2.33 -1.69
N TRP A 223 -6.23 2.67 -0.92
CA TRP A 223 -6.77 1.75 0.09
C TRP A 223 -7.63 0.66 -0.52
N ASN A 224 -8.04 0.85 -1.78
CA ASN A 224 -8.79 -0.09 -2.58
C ASN A 224 -10.18 -0.38 -1.99
N VAL A 225 -10.27 -1.47 -1.23
CA VAL A 225 -11.47 -1.99 -0.59
C VAL A 225 -11.07 -2.43 0.80
N MET A 226 -11.70 -1.86 1.81
CA MET A 226 -11.44 -2.19 3.20
C MET A 226 -12.43 -3.28 3.66
N PRO A 227 -11.98 -4.36 4.34
CA PRO A 227 -12.83 -5.51 4.64
C PRO A 227 -14.04 -5.24 5.55
N LYS A 228 -14.04 -4.12 6.29
CA LYS A 228 -14.99 -3.87 7.38
C LYS A 228 -15.39 -2.39 7.45
N VAL A 229 -16.65 -2.09 7.14
CA VAL A 229 -17.36 -0.95 7.73
C VAL A 229 -18.33 -1.56 8.75
N PRO A 230 -18.17 -1.31 10.06
CA PRO A 230 -19.13 -1.81 11.05
C PRO A 230 -20.56 -1.37 10.70
N PRO A 231 -21.60 -2.12 11.08
CA PRO A 231 -22.99 -1.82 10.74
C PRO A 231 -23.43 -0.40 11.11
N ASN A 232 -22.84 0.15 12.18
CA ASN A 232 -23.15 1.48 12.68
C ASN A 232 -22.49 2.60 11.85
N GLY A 233 -21.70 2.29 10.82
CA GLY A 233 -21.06 3.25 9.90
C GLY A 233 -19.97 4.15 10.52
N ASP A 234 -19.97 4.31 11.83
CA ASP A 234 -19.22 5.35 12.52
C ASP A 234 -17.78 4.96 12.87
N VAL A 235 -17.51 3.67 13.13
CA VAL A 235 -16.19 3.25 13.62
C VAL A 235 -15.35 2.67 12.48
N ARG A 236 -14.35 3.41 12.02
CA ARG A 236 -13.33 2.88 11.11
C ARG A 236 -12.40 1.95 11.87
N VAL A 237 -12.01 0.84 11.25
CA VAL A 237 -11.20 -0.22 11.87
C VAL A 237 -10.02 -0.55 10.96
N ILE A 238 -8.83 -0.72 11.56
CA ILE A 238 -7.66 -1.35 10.93
C ILE A 238 -7.51 -2.71 11.61
N GLU A 239 -7.80 -3.78 10.88
CA GLU A 239 -7.58 -5.15 11.33
C GLU A 239 -6.12 -5.37 11.80
N GLY A 240 -5.96 -6.17 12.85
CA GLY A 240 -4.74 -6.35 13.62
C GLY A 240 -4.49 -5.26 14.64
N LEU A 241 -4.87 -4.01 14.36
CA LEU A 241 -4.57 -2.86 15.21
C LEU A 241 -5.73 -2.52 16.14
N SER A 242 -6.91 -2.28 15.58
CA SER A 242 -8.11 -1.87 16.31
C SER A 242 -8.67 -2.98 17.22
N ASP A 243 -8.50 -4.24 16.82
CA ASP A 243 -8.84 -5.44 17.59
C ASP A 243 -7.88 -5.68 18.76
N ALA A 244 -6.59 -5.41 18.58
CA ALA A 244 -5.60 -5.48 19.66
C ALA A 244 -5.69 -4.32 20.66
N LEU A 245 -6.31 -3.20 20.24
CA LEU A 245 -6.40 -1.96 21.02
C LEU A 245 -7.84 -1.46 21.12
N PRO A 246 -8.70 -2.12 21.92
CA PRO A 246 -10.08 -1.66 22.15
C PRO A 246 -10.08 -0.21 22.65
N GLY A 247 -10.84 0.66 21.97
CA GLY A 247 -10.90 2.10 22.26
C GLY A 247 -10.02 2.98 21.36
N LEU A 248 -9.21 2.40 20.48
CA LEU A 248 -8.53 3.16 19.43
C LEU A 248 -9.55 3.79 18.47
N HIS A 249 -9.57 5.11 18.41
CA HIS A 249 -10.35 5.86 17.42
C HIS A 249 -9.46 6.23 16.23
N LEU A 250 -9.94 5.98 15.02
CA LEU A 250 -9.24 6.37 13.79
C LEU A 250 -9.89 7.63 13.21
N SER A 251 -9.14 8.72 13.17
CA SER A 251 -9.54 9.96 12.51
C SER A 251 -8.93 10.00 11.10
N ILE A 252 -9.74 9.77 10.08
CA ILE A 252 -9.30 9.91 8.70
C ILE A 252 -9.21 11.40 8.36
N VAL A 253 -8.00 11.89 8.07
CA VAL A 253 -7.76 13.32 7.79
C VAL A 253 -7.86 13.65 6.31
N GLY A 254 -7.68 12.67 5.43
CA GLY A 254 -7.74 12.81 3.98
C GLY A 254 -7.56 11.46 3.30
N CYS A 255 -7.73 11.45 1.98
CA CYS A 255 -7.60 10.23 1.20
C CYS A 255 -7.21 10.51 -0.28
N ILE A 256 -6.40 9.63 -0.86
CA ILE A 256 -6.11 9.62 -2.31
C ILE A 256 -6.25 8.19 -2.82
N ASP A 257 -7.13 7.95 -3.79
CA ASP A 257 -7.31 6.62 -4.39
C ASP A 257 -7.80 6.70 -5.83
N HIS A 258 -7.57 5.61 -6.56
CA HIS A 258 -7.94 5.45 -7.96
C HIS A 258 -8.85 4.25 -8.22
N HIS A 259 -9.47 3.72 -7.17
CA HIS A 259 -10.50 2.68 -7.23
C HIS A 259 -11.91 3.27 -7.11
N GLU A 260 -12.92 2.42 -7.25
CA GLU A 260 -14.30 2.80 -7.03
C GLU A 260 -14.49 3.24 -5.56
N ASP A 261 -15.21 4.34 -5.35
CA ASP A 261 -15.50 4.86 -4.02
C ASP A 261 -16.53 3.98 -3.31
N GLU A 262 -16.07 3.05 -2.47
CA GLU A 262 -16.92 2.20 -1.62
C GLU A 262 -17.45 2.94 -0.38
N ALA A 263 -17.39 4.28 -0.38
CA ALA A 263 -17.80 5.16 0.73
C ALA A 263 -17.09 4.86 2.07
N PHE A 264 -15.93 4.19 2.02
CA PHE A 264 -15.09 3.99 3.21
C PHE A 264 -14.49 5.29 3.71
N VAL A 265 -14.48 6.40 2.96
CA VAL A 265 -14.01 7.70 3.47
C VAL A 265 -15.19 8.67 3.45
N SER A 266 -15.51 9.29 4.58
CA SER A 266 -16.65 10.21 4.67
C SER A 266 -16.34 11.45 3.85
N ARG A 267 -17.31 11.93 3.07
CA ARG A 267 -17.14 13.17 2.29
C ARG A 267 -17.17 14.44 3.15
N ASN A 268 -17.52 14.31 4.44
CA ASN A 268 -17.59 15.42 5.40
C ASN A 268 -16.30 15.62 6.22
N ILE A 269 -15.17 15.06 5.79
CA ILE A 269 -13.89 15.26 6.48
C ILE A 269 -13.49 16.75 6.39
N PRO A 270 -12.98 17.34 7.48
CA PRO A 270 -12.45 18.70 7.45
C PRO A 270 -11.39 18.86 6.36
N LEU A 271 -11.66 19.74 5.40
CA LEU A 271 -10.74 20.04 4.30
C LEU A 271 -9.58 20.89 4.82
N HIS A 272 -8.48 20.23 5.17
CA HIS A 272 -7.20 20.91 5.35
C HIS A 272 -6.45 20.89 4.01
N PRO A 273 -5.81 22.01 3.57
CA PRO A 273 -5.18 22.07 2.25
C PRO A 273 -4.13 20.98 1.97
N MET A 274 -3.60 20.38 3.04
CA MET A 274 -2.56 19.34 3.00
C MET A 274 -3.10 17.94 3.29
N ASP A 275 -4.42 17.78 3.35
CA ASP A 275 -5.08 16.48 3.54
C ASP A 275 -6.20 16.39 2.48
N PRO A 276 -5.83 16.21 1.20
CA PRO A 276 -6.79 16.20 0.10
C PRO A 276 -7.72 15.00 0.22
N CYS A 277 -8.92 15.13 -0.35
CA CYS A 277 -9.85 14.03 -0.59
C CYS A 277 -10.00 13.90 -2.10
N CYS A 278 -9.25 12.96 -2.69
CA CYS A 278 -9.15 12.78 -4.13
C CYS A 278 -9.42 11.31 -4.47
N ILE A 279 -10.56 11.05 -5.10
CA ILE A 279 -10.90 9.71 -5.60
C ILE A 279 -11.17 9.84 -7.09
N GLU A 280 -10.32 9.24 -7.92
CA GLU A 280 -10.40 9.36 -9.38
C GLU A 280 -10.08 8.03 -10.06
N THR A 281 -11.09 7.40 -10.63
CA THR A 281 -10.93 6.15 -11.38
C THR A 281 -10.32 6.39 -12.76
N GLY A 282 -9.84 5.32 -13.39
CA GLY A 282 -9.25 5.38 -14.74
C GLY A 282 -7.78 5.82 -14.75
N ILE A 283 -7.16 5.99 -13.58
CA ILE A 283 -5.73 6.28 -13.44
C ILE A 283 -4.94 4.96 -13.31
N GLY A 284 -3.78 4.90 -13.94
CA GLY A 284 -2.94 3.70 -13.97
C GLY A 284 -2.37 3.32 -12.61
N SER A 285 -1.99 4.32 -11.81
CA SER A 285 -1.42 4.16 -10.47
C SER A 285 -1.88 5.29 -9.54
N CYS A 286 -2.17 4.97 -8.28
CA CYS A 286 -2.46 5.95 -7.23
C CYS A 286 -1.26 6.88 -6.99
N THR A 287 -0.03 6.40 -7.16
CA THR A 287 1.19 7.22 -7.09
C THR A 287 1.12 8.44 -8.03
N SER A 288 0.50 8.30 -9.21
CA SER A 288 0.30 9.43 -10.14
C SER A 288 -0.62 10.51 -9.56
N LEU A 289 -1.68 10.12 -8.84
CA LEU A 289 -2.57 11.05 -8.13
C LEU A 289 -1.82 11.72 -6.98
N VAL A 290 -1.06 10.96 -6.18
CA VAL A 290 -0.24 11.51 -5.10
C VAL A 290 0.71 12.59 -5.63
N ILE A 291 1.39 12.34 -6.76
CA ILE A 291 2.27 13.33 -7.40
C ILE A 291 1.47 14.59 -7.78
N ARG A 292 0.31 14.43 -8.43
CA ARG A 292 -0.53 15.56 -8.82
C ARG A 292 -0.94 16.41 -7.63
N GLU A 293 -1.43 15.80 -6.55
CA GLU A 293 -1.88 16.52 -5.37
C GLU A 293 -0.71 17.22 -4.65
N LEU A 294 0.44 16.56 -4.52
CA LEU A 294 1.66 17.18 -3.97
C LEU A 294 2.12 18.37 -4.81
N ARG A 295 2.03 18.30 -6.15
CA ARG A 295 2.36 19.40 -7.05
C ARG A 295 1.36 20.55 -6.94
N ALA A 296 0.06 20.26 -6.91
CA ALA A 296 -1.00 21.27 -6.78
C ALA A 296 -0.89 22.06 -5.46
N ALA A 297 -0.55 21.36 -4.38
CA ALA A 297 -0.26 21.95 -3.07
C ALA A 297 1.09 22.69 -3.02
N GLY A 298 1.92 22.62 -4.06
CA GLY A 298 3.23 23.28 -4.15
C GLY A 298 4.32 22.61 -3.32
N LEU A 299 4.15 21.32 -3.03
CA LEU A 299 5.01 20.56 -2.11
C LEU A 299 6.14 19.84 -2.84
N TRP A 300 5.90 19.49 -4.10
CA TRP A 300 6.91 19.00 -5.01
C TRP A 300 6.90 19.85 -6.27
N THR A 301 7.79 20.83 -6.35
CA THR A 301 7.73 21.88 -7.37
C THR A 301 8.57 21.57 -8.59
N ASP A 302 8.16 22.09 -9.74
CA ASP A 302 9.00 22.14 -10.93
C ASP A 302 10.22 23.07 -10.68
N GLU A 303 11.40 22.69 -11.19
CA GLU A 303 12.67 23.43 -11.03
C GLU A 303 12.58 24.90 -11.51
N SER A 304 11.59 25.21 -12.36
CA SER A 304 11.39 26.52 -12.99
C SER A 304 10.86 27.61 -12.05
N SER A 305 10.44 27.28 -10.83
CA SER A 305 9.92 28.29 -9.89
C SER A 305 11.00 29.18 -9.27
N SER A 306 12.29 28.93 -9.51
CA SER A 306 13.39 29.77 -9.01
C SER A 306 13.72 31.03 -9.83
N SER A 307 12.99 31.37 -10.90
CA SER A 307 13.28 32.59 -11.69
C SER A 307 12.32 33.76 -11.48
N SER A 308 11.41 33.73 -10.51
CA SER A 308 10.38 34.78 -10.37
C SER A 308 10.37 35.40 -8.96
N HIS A 309 10.69 36.69 -8.91
CA HIS A 309 10.47 37.64 -7.81
C HIS A 309 11.46 37.64 -6.63
N THR A 310 12.71 38.00 -6.89
CA THR A 310 13.33 39.00 -6.01
C THR A 310 12.55 40.29 -6.19
N THR A 311 11.76 40.67 -5.19
CA THR A 311 11.21 42.02 -5.07
C THR A 311 12.37 43.02 -5.12
N THR A 312 12.49 43.71 -6.25
CA THR A 312 13.43 44.79 -6.52
C THR A 312 13.20 45.93 -5.53
N PHE A 313 13.85 45.88 -4.36
CA PHE A 313 14.31 47.10 -3.72
C PHE A 313 15.56 47.54 -4.48
N GLY A 314 15.48 48.70 -5.11
CA GLY A 314 16.41 49.14 -6.14
C GLY A 314 17.88 49.05 -5.72
N VAL A 315 18.62 48.19 -6.41
CA VAL A 315 20.06 48.32 -6.63
C VAL A 315 20.34 47.82 -8.04
N GLU A 316 21.26 48.54 -8.67
CA GLU A 316 21.60 48.55 -10.08
C GLU A 316 21.97 47.19 -10.66
N THR A 317 21.71 47.08 -11.96
CA THR A 317 22.21 46.10 -12.91
C THR A 317 23.63 45.60 -12.62
N LEU A 318 23.73 44.44 -11.99
CA LEU A 318 24.92 43.60 -12.06
C LEU A 318 24.52 42.29 -12.73
N THR A 319 24.70 42.29 -14.04
CA THR A 319 25.06 41.08 -14.76
C THR A 319 26.23 40.40 -14.04
N ASP A 320 26.18 39.08 -13.99
CA ASP A 320 27.28 38.16 -13.70
C ASP A 320 27.20 37.37 -12.39
N SER A 321 27.53 36.12 -12.60
CA SER A 321 27.24 34.87 -11.94
C SER A 321 27.94 34.63 -10.60
N SER A 322 27.80 35.54 -9.62
CA SER A 322 28.24 35.25 -8.23
C SER A 322 27.25 34.30 -7.51
N TYR A 323 27.11 33.08 -8.04
CA TYR A 323 26.30 32.02 -7.45
C TYR A 323 27.04 31.47 -6.23
N ASP A 324 26.48 31.67 -5.03
CA ASP A 324 27.06 31.22 -3.76
C ASP A 324 27.29 29.70 -3.75
N PRO A 325 28.54 29.22 -3.55
CA PRO A 325 28.85 27.78 -3.47
C PRO A 325 28.01 27.02 -2.44
N LEU A 326 27.70 27.62 -1.28
CA LEU A 326 26.92 26.95 -0.23
C LEU A 326 25.47 26.73 -0.65
N LEU A 327 24.88 27.69 -1.36
CA LEU A 327 23.53 27.55 -1.92
C LEU A 327 23.51 26.50 -3.02
N ARG A 328 24.54 26.47 -3.87
CA ARG A 328 24.68 25.45 -4.91
C ARG A 328 24.71 24.04 -4.33
N ASP A 329 25.56 23.79 -3.34
CA ASP A 329 25.67 22.47 -2.69
C ASP A 329 24.33 22.05 -2.06
N SER A 330 23.59 23.00 -1.48
CA SER A 330 22.27 22.72 -0.91
C SER A 330 21.22 22.33 -1.97
N LYS A 331 21.25 22.99 -3.13
CA LYS A 331 20.33 22.71 -4.24
C LYS A 331 20.67 21.39 -4.93
N ASP A 332 21.94 21.15 -5.20
CA ASP A 332 22.41 19.91 -5.83
C ASP A 332 22.06 18.70 -4.94
N LEU A 333 22.28 18.78 -3.62
CA LEU A 333 21.83 17.74 -2.66
C LEU A 333 20.31 17.54 -2.67
N SER A 334 19.53 18.63 -2.75
CA SER A 334 18.08 18.54 -2.82
C SER A 334 17.62 17.81 -4.09
N SER A 335 18.22 18.11 -5.24
CA SER A 335 17.92 17.44 -6.50
C SER A 335 18.31 15.95 -6.48
N ILE A 336 19.44 15.60 -5.84
CA ILE A 336 19.85 14.20 -5.65
C ILE A 336 18.81 13.44 -4.80
N HIS A 337 18.39 14.00 -3.67
CA HIS A 337 17.40 13.35 -2.80
C HIS A 337 16.03 13.24 -3.46
N GLU A 338 15.55 14.27 -4.17
CA GLU A 338 14.30 14.19 -4.91
C GLU A 338 14.36 13.17 -6.05
N ALA A 339 15.53 12.95 -6.66
CA ALA A 339 15.71 11.89 -7.66
C ALA A 339 15.57 10.48 -7.05
N GLN A 340 16.00 10.25 -5.80
CA GLN A 340 15.77 8.97 -5.11
C GLN A 340 14.26 8.71 -5.00
N VAL A 341 13.52 9.71 -4.50
CA VAL A 341 12.06 9.62 -4.36
C VAL A 341 11.37 9.49 -5.73
N ALA A 342 11.87 10.17 -6.75
CA ALA A 342 11.33 10.09 -8.10
C ALA A 342 11.50 8.70 -8.73
N LYS A 343 12.64 8.03 -8.51
CA LYS A 343 12.84 6.64 -8.93
C LYS A 343 11.86 5.70 -8.23
N LEU A 344 11.66 5.87 -6.92
CA LEU A 344 10.69 5.06 -6.19
C LEU A 344 9.27 5.27 -6.78
N ALA A 345 8.84 6.52 -6.96
CA ALA A 345 7.55 6.82 -7.57
C ALA A 345 7.40 6.23 -9.00
N MET A 346 8.48 6.25 -9.78
CA MET A 346 8.52 5.65 -11.11
C MET A 346 8.27 4.13 -11.07
N ALA A 347 8.77 3.42 -10.05
CA ALA A 347 8.56 1.97 -9.92
C ALA A 347 7.08 1.59 -9.88
N ALA A 348 6.30 2.25 -9.02
CA ALA A 348 4.86 1.99 -8.90
C ALA A 348 4.13 2.23 -10.23
N ILE A 349 4.35 3.41 -10.82
CA ILE A 349 3.65 3.81 -12.06
C ILE A 349 4.01 2.86 -13.21
N LEU A 350 5.29 2.59 -13.45
CA LEU A 350 5.70 1.74 -14.58
C LEU A 350 5.22 0.29 -14.42
N VAL A 351 5.22 -0.24 -13.21
CA VAL A 351 4.73 -1.61 -12.96
C VAL A 351 3.26 -1.76 -13.30
N ASP A 352 2.41 -0.82 -12.88
CA ASP A 352 0.96 -0.96 -13.07
C ASP A 352 0.48 -0.53 -14.47
N THR A 353 1.24 0.34 -15.14
CA THR A 353 1.00 0.78 -16.52
C THR A 353 1.71 -0.07 -17.58
N ALA A 354 2.48 -1.09 -17.17
CA ALA A 354 3.35 -1.88 -18.03
C ALA A 354 4.30 -1.00 -18.86
N ASN A 355 5.13 -0.22 -18.18
CA ASN A 355 6.04 0.77 -18.74
C ASN A 355 5.33 1.78 -19.66
N MET A 356 4.15 2.25 -19.25
CA MET A 356 3.32 3.19 -20.01
C MET A 356 2.82 2.66 -21.38
N THR A 357 2.86 1.34 -21.62
CA THR A 357 2.43 0.75 -22.90
C THR A 357 0.99 0.24 -22.89
N ALA A 358 0.39 0.06 -21.71
CA ALA A 358 -0.98 -0.45 -21.58
C ALA A 358 -2.02 0.65 -21.88
N LYS A 359 -2.45 0.77 -23.15
CA LYS A 359 -3.37 1.82 -23.63
C LYS A 359 -4.64 2.04 -22.77
N GLY A 360 -5.21 0.97 -22.20
CA GLY A 360 -6.41 1.06 -21.35
C GLY A 360 -6.14 1.38 -19.87
N LYS A 361 -4.88 1.50 -19.47
CA LYS A 361 -4.46 1.79 -18.09
C LYS A 361 -3.69 3.10 -17.94
N VAL A 362 -3.26 3.72 -19.03
CA VAL A 362 -2.45 4.94 -19.00
C VAL A 362 -3.36 6.14 -19.21
N SER A 363 -3.44 7.00 -18.19
CA SER A 363 -4.15 8.28 -18.26
C SER A 363 -3.22 9.44 -18.62
N ALA A 364 -3.80 10.62 -18.86
CA ALA A 364 -3.05 11.86 -18.98
C ALA A 364 -2.33 12.22 -17.66
N VAL A 365 -2.89 11.84 -16.50
CA VAL A 365 -2.28 12.08 -15.19
C VAL A 365 -1.01 11.24 -15.03
N ASP A 366 -1.05 9.97 -15.42
CA ASP A 366 0.13 9.09 -15.40
C ASP A 366 1.23 9.62 -16.33
N THR A 367 0.85 10.06 -17.54
CA THR A 367 1.79 10.63 -18.51
C THR A 367 2.48 11.88 -17.97
N ALA A 368 1.71 12.80 -17.36
CA ALA A 368 2.24 14.02 -16.76
C ALA A 368 3.13 13.72 -15.54
N ALA A 369 2.76 12.73 -14.73
CA ALA A 369 3.55 12.27 -13.60
C ALA A 369 4.91 11.71 -14.07
N VAL A 370 4.92 10.79 -15.04
CA VAL A 370 6.16 10.20 -15.57
C VAL A 370 7.11 11.26 -16.14
N GLN A 371 6.60 12.21 -16.94
CA GLN A 371 7.42 13.30 -17.49
C GLN A 371 8.05 14.17 -16.39
N PHE A 372 7.28 14.45 -15.34
CA PHE A 372 7.77 15.19 -14.17
C PHE A 372 8.85 14.39 -13.43
N LEU A 373 8.64 13.09 -13.21
CA LEU A 373 9.61 12.22 -12.54
C LEU A 373 10.90 12.07 -13.35
N GLU A 374 10.82 11.88 -14.67
CA GLU A 374 12.01 11.83 -15.55
C GLU A 374 12.83 13.13 -15.45
N THR A 375 12.16 14.29 -15.39
CA THR A 375 12.82 15.59 -15.18
C THR A 375 13.55 15.65 -13.82
N LYS A 376 12.92 15.14 -12.75
CA LYS A 376 13.53 15.09 -11.41
C LYS A 376 14.72 14.14 -11.33
N ILE A 377 14.60 12.97 -11.95
CA ILE A 377 15.71 12.00 -12.05
C ILE A 377 16.88 12.63 -12.79
N GLN A 378 16.64 13.27 -13.94
CA GLN A 378 17.69 13.94 -14.71
C GLN A 378 18.35 15.09 -13.93
N ALA A 379 17.57 15.88 -13.19
CA ALA A 379 18.12 16.93 -12.33
C ALA A 379 19.08 16.38 -11.26
N GLY A 380 18.70 15.27 -10.60
CA GLY A 380 19.57 14.61 -9.62
C GLY A 380 20.84 14.01 -10.24
N ILE A 381 20.75 13.42 -11.44
CA ILE A 381 21.91 12.93 -12.20
C ILE A 381 22.87 14.08 -12.51
N ASN A 382 22.34 15.19 -13.02
CA ASN A 382 23.14 16.38 -13.35
C ASN A 382 23.82 16.98 -12.11
N ALA A 383 23.12 17.03 -10.98
CA ALA A 383 23.65 17.47 -9.69
C ALA A 383 24.78 16.55 -9.19
N HIS A 384 24.60 15.23 -9.31
CA HIS A 384 25.63 14.26 -8.92
C HIS A 384 26.93 14.42 -9.74
N PHE A 385 26.83 14.61 -11.06
CA PHE A 385 28.00 14.86 -11.91
C PHE A 385 28.72 16.18 -11.61
N ARG A 386 27.99 17.17 -11.08
CA ARG A 386 28.53 18.47 -10.68
C ARG A 386 29.28 18.41 -9.35
N ASP A 387 28.81 17.58 -8.41
CA ASP A 387 29.42 17.35 -7.11
C ASP A 387 30.66 16.44 -7.20
N ALA A 388 30.65 15.47 -8.14
CA ALA A 388 31.82 14.67 -8.47
C ALA A 388 32.93 15.58 -9.04
N LYS A 389 33.84 16.03 -8.15
CA LYS A 389 35.07 16.74 -8.54
C LYS A 389 35.72 16.01 -9.72
N PRO A 390 36.19 16.73 -10.75
CA PRO A 390 36.90 16.10 -11.85
C PRO A 390 38.08 15.31 -11.29
N LYS A 391 37.95 13.98 -11.27
CA LYS A 391 39.09 13.09 -11.05
C LYS A 391 40.14 13.44 -12.12
N CYS A 392 41.41 13.44 -11.71
CA CYS A 392 42.56 13.94 -12.46
C CYS A 392 42.45 13.75 -13.99
N PRO A 393 42.81 14.76 -14.80
CA PRO A 393 42.79 14.66 -16.26
C PRO A 393 43.80 13.58 -16.68
N GLY A 394 43.32 12.41 -17.04
CA GLY A 394 44.18 11.27 -17.40
C GLY A 394 43.55 9.90 -17.19
N SER A 395 42.52 9.78 -16.36
CA SER A 395 41.71 8.55 -16.31
C SER A 395 40.61 8.63 -17.36
N SER A 396 40.89 8.08 -18.54
CA SER A 396 39.90 7.68 -19.56
C SER A 396 39.02 6.50 -19.09
N SER A 397 38.85 6.32 -17.77
CA SER A 397 38.03 5.27 -17.18
C SER A 397 36.56 5.63 -17.33
N GLY A 398 35.94 5.09 -18.38
CA GLY A 398 34.51 4.89 -18.49
C GLY A 398 33.67 6.16 -18.36
N LYS A 399 33.29 6.72 -19.51
CA LYS A 399 31.99 7.40 -19.65
C LYS A 399 30.87 6.38 -19.40
N GLY A 400 30.77 5.85 -18.18
CA GLY A 400 29.51 5.34 -17.66
C GLY A 400 28.64 6.58 -17.57
N ASN A 401 28.01 6.95 -18.68
CA ASN A 401 26.87 7.84 -18.65
C ASN A 401 25.96 7.17 -17.62
N LEU A 402 25.75 7.79 -16.46
CA LEU A 402 24.71 7.41 -15.51
C LEU A 402 23.39 7.79 -16.18
N ASP A 403 23.15 7.22 -17.36
CA ASP A 403 22.02 7.48 -18.19
C ASP A 403 20.84 6.77 -17.54
N TRP A 404 19.73 7.48 -17.48
CA TRP A 404 18.53 6.91 -16.93
C TRP A 404 17.93 5.95 -17.96
N ASP A 405 18.14 4.65 -17.75
CA ASP A 405 17.51 3.60 -18.55
C ASP A 405 16.18 3.16 -17.91
N ARG A 406 15.09 3.78 -18.36
CA ARG A 406 13.73 3.44 -17.91
C ARG A 406 13.38 1.98 -18.17
N GLN A 407 13.82 1.41 -19.30
CA GLN A 407 13.47 0.06 -19.70
C GLN A 407 14.17 -0.96 -18.79
N ALA A 408 15.48 -0.81 -18.58
CA ALA A 408 16.23 -1.67 -17.66
C ALA A 408 15.70 -1.58 -16.22
N PHE A 409 15.35 -0.37 -15.76
CA PHE A 409 14.73 -0.16 -14.46
C PHE A 409 13.36 -0.88 -14.35
N TYR A 410 12.49 -0.71 -15.35
CA TYR A 410 11.21 -1.41 -15.39
C TYR A 410 11.38 -2.93 -15.40
N ASP A 411 12.27 -3.47 -16.23
CA ASP A 411 12.47 -4.91 -16.37
C ASP A 411 12.96 -5.55 -15.07
N ALA A 412 13.85 -4.88 -14.34
CA ALA A 412 14.34 -5.35 -13.04
C ALA A 412 13.19 -5.48 -12.01
N ILE A 413 12.33 -4.47 -11.91
CA ILE A 413 11.23 -4.44 -10.94
C ILE A 413 10.10 -5.37 -11.38
N ALA A 414 9.80 -5.42 -12.67
CA ALA A 414 8.81 -6.34 -13.24
C ALA A 414 9.22 -7.80 -13.00
N LYS A 415 10.50 -8.14 -13.17
CA LYS A 415 11.04 -9.47 -12.86
C LYS A 415 10.93 -9.79 -11.36
N ALA A 416 11.29 -8.84 -10.49
CA ALA A 416 11.10 -9.01 -9.04
C ALA A 416 9.63 -9.26 -8.69
N LYS A 417 8.69 -8.51 -9.30
CA LYS A 417 7.25 -8.71 -9.14
C LYS A 417 6.79 -10.05 -9.70
N GLU A 418 7.32 -10.54 -10.82
CA GLU A 418 6.96 -11.86 -11.33
C GLU A 418 7.40 -13.00 -10.39
N ASN A 419 8.60 -12.90 -9.82
CA ASN A 419 9.20 -13.94 -8.97
C ASN A 419 8.80 -13.85 -7.50
N SER A 420 8.18 -12.76 -7.10
CA SER A 420 7.79 -12.47 -5.70
C SER A 420 6.81 -13.48 -5.05
N VAL A 421 6.22 -14.40 -5.81
CA VAL A 421 5.39 -15.50 -5.26
C VAL A 421 6.16 -16.80 -5.01
N GLU A 422 7.42 -16.89 -5.46
CA GLU A 422 8.19 -18.14 -5.44
C GLU A 422 8.48 -18.61 -4.02
N ASN A 423 8.86 -17.68 -3.13
CA ASN A 423 9.21 -17.96 -1.72
C ASN A 423 8.02 -17.86 -0.75
N LEU A 424 6.79 -17.86 -1.26
CA LEU A 424 5.56 -17.84 -0.47
C LEU A 424 5.02 -19.25 -0.27
N THR A 425 4.22 -19.48 0.77
CA THR A 425 3.34 -20.65 0.86
C THR A 425 2.13 -20.49 -0.05
N VAL A 426 1.40 -21.56 -0.34
CA VAL A 426 0.17 -21.51 -1.15
C VAL A 426 -0.85 -20.53 -0.57
N LEU A 427 -1.07 -20.55 0.75
CA LEU A 427 -2.01 -19.64 1.41
C LEU A 427 -1.55 -18.18 1.36
N GLU A 428 -0.25 -17.93 1.46
CA GLU A 428 0.32 -16.60 1.27
C GLU A 428 0.17 -16.11 -0.17
N VAL A 429 0.33 -16.98 -1.18
CA VAL A 429 0.06 -16.63 -2.58
C VAL A 429 -1.40 -16.22 -2.77
N LEU A 430 -2.35 -17.01 -2.26
CA LEU A 430 -3.78 -16.72 -2.36
C LEU A 430 -4.17 -15.42 -1.63
N GLY A 431 -3.55 -15.14 -0.48
CA GLY A 431 -3.83 -13.96 0.33
C GLY A 431 -3.10 -12.68 -0.10
N ARG A 432 -2.12 -12.78 -1.01
CA ARG A 432 -1.21 -11.67 -1.30
C ARG A 432 -1.90 -10.45 -1.90
N ASP A 433 -2.56 -10.63 -3.04
CA ASP A 433 -3.36 -9.59 -3.71
C ASP A 433 -4.83 -10.05 -3.70
N TYR A 434 -5.32 -10.22 -2.47
CA TYR A 434 -6.67 -10.64 -2.18
C TYR A 434 -7.52 -9.44 -1.77
N LYS A 435 -8.71 -9.34 -2.36
CA LYS A 435 -9.74 -8.38 -1.95
C LYS A 435 -11.06 -9.11 -1.74
N GLU A 436 -11.85 -8.62 -0.81
CA GLU A 436 -13.12 -9.22 -0.44
C GLU A 436 -14.22 -8.18 -0.28
N TRP A 437 -15.44 -8.64 -0.51
CA TRP A 437 -16.65 -7.86 -0.42
C TRP A 437 -17.74 -8.69 0.24
N THR A 438 -18.65 -7.98 0.89
CA THR A 438 -19.91 -8.54 1.37
C THR A 438 -21.02 -7.79 0.65
N ASP A 439 -21.82 -8.52 -0.12
CA ASP A 439 -22.98 -7.99 -0.86
C ASP A 439 -24.26 -8.72 -0.46
N THR A 440 -25.39 -8.26 -0.97
CA THR A 440 -26.69 -8.90 -0.79
C THR A 440 -27.01 -9.82 -1.96
N LEU A 441 -27.32 -11.08 -1.71
CA LEU A 441 -27.63 -12.07 -2.73
C LEU A 441 -29.12 -12.03 -3.11
N VAL A 442 -29.43 -11.54 -4.31
CA VAL A 442 -30.82 -11.47 -4.80
C VAL A 442 -31.16 -12.76 -5.54
N SER A 443 -31.97 -13.62 -4.92
CA SER A 443 -32.32 -14.94 -5.49
C SER A 443 -33.55 -14.93 -6.42
N LYS A 444 -34.36 -13.88 -6.41
CA LYS A 444 -35.50 -13.55 -7.30
C LYS A 444 -36.22 -12.35 -6.69
N PRO A 445 -37.05 -11.61 -7.45
CA PRO A 445 -37.94 -10.62 -6.87
C PRO A 445 -39.08 -11.34 -6.12
N SER A 446 -38.80 -11.90 -4.95
CA SER A 446 -39.85 -12.25 -4.00
C SER A 446 -40.19 -11.00 -3.19
N ALA A 447 -41.47 -10.66 -3.11
CA ALA A 447 -41.96 -9.55 -2.29
C ALA A 447 -41.89 -9.83 -0.77
N SER A 448 -41.29 -10.94 -0.35
CA SER A 448 -41.05 -11.24 1.06
C SER A 448 -39.84 -10.46 1.56
N SER A 449 -40.08 -9.50 2.44
CA SER A 449 -39.10 -8.69 3.17
C SER A 449 -38.22 -9.48 4.16
N SER A 450 -38.25 -10.81 4.14
CA SER A 450 -37.28 -11.63 4.86
C SER A 450 -35.91 -11.42 4.20
N GLY A 451 -35.09 -10.57 4.82
CA GLY A 451 -33.87 -9.98 4.25
C GLY A 451 -33.10 -10.91 3.33
N ASP A 452 -32.84 -10.42 2.11
CA ASP A 452 -31.97 -11.09 1.15
C ASP A 452 -30.66 -11.48 1.87
N PRO A 453 -30.19 -12.74 1.75
CA PRO A 453 -29.02 -13.19 2.50
C PRO A 453 -27.77 -12.43 2.08
N THR A 454 -26.89 -12.12 3.03
CA THR A 454 -25.57 -11.58 2.73
C THR A 454 -24.69 -12.68 2.13
N VAL A 455 -23.94 -12.34 1.09
CA VAL A 455 -22.93 -13.19 0.47
C VAL A 455 -21.58 -12.53 0.62
N LYS A 456 -20.59 -13.28 1.09
CA LYS A 456 -19.19 -12.87 1.12
C LYS A 456 -18.46 -13.51 -0.06
N PHE A 457 -17.79 -12.70 -0.88
CA PHE A 457 -16.95 -13.24 -1.94
C PHE A 457 -15.59 -12.55 -1.99
N GLY A 458 -14.60 -13.24 -2.54
CA GLY A 458 -13.24 -12.74 -2.64
C GLY A 458 -12.58 -13.03 -3.98
N ILE A 459 -11.61 -12.20 -4.36
CA ILE A 459 -10.83 -12.37 -5.59
C ILE A 459 -9.34 -12.34 -5.26
N CYS A 460 -8.68 -13.48 -5.47
CA CYS A 460 -7.23 -13.65 -5.42
C CYS A 460 -6.62 -13.28 -6.78
N CYS A 461 -5.74 -12.28 -6.84
CA CYS A 461 -4.96 -11.99 -8.04
C CYS A 461 -3.53 -12.55 -7.90
N MET A 462 -2.99 -13.13 -8.97
CA MET A 462 -1.63 -13.67 -8.95
C MET A 462 -0.89 -13.51 -10.29
N VAL A 463 0.43 -13.47 -10.21
CA VAL A 463 1.35 -13.18 -11.34
C VAL A 463 1.86 -14.41 -12.10
N LYS A 464 1.38 -15.60 -11.71
CA LYS A 464 1.73 -16.89 -12.33
C LYS A 464 0.44 -17.58 -12.84
N PRO A 465 0.55 -18.47 -13.84
CA PRO A 465 -0.61 -19.24 -14.34
C PRO A 465 -1.18 -20.20 -13.28
N LEU A 466 -2.40 -20.69 -13.50
CA LEU A 466 -3.06 -21.67 -12.63
C LEU A 466 -2.28 -23.00 -12.57
N SER A 467 -1.63 -23.40 -13.67
CA SER A 467 -0.75 -24.57 -13.70
C SER A 467 0.36 -24.49 -12.66
N TRP A 468 1.01 -23.34 -12.54
CA TRP A 468 2.05 -23.10 -11.53
C TRP A 468 1.47 -23.17 -10.10
N LEU A 469 0.26 -22.66 -9.87
CA LEU A 469 -0.39 -22.74 -8.56
C LEU A 469 -0.63 -24.21 -8.15
N VAL A 470 -1.06 -25.04 -9.10
CA VAL A 470 -1.29 -26.47 -8.89
C VAL A 470 0.01 -27.18 -8.54
N GLU A 471 1.07 -26.93 -9.30
CA GLU A 471 2.40 -27.48 -9.01
C GLU A 471 2.88 -27.07 -7.63
N LYS A 472 2.71 -25.80 -7.25
CA LYS A 472 3.05 -25.30 -5.91
C LYS A 472 2.26 -26.01 -4.81
N CYS A 473 0.96 -26.22 -5.01
CA CYS A 473 0.13 -27.01 -4.09
C CYS A 473 0.70 -28.42 -3.89
N THR A 474 1.06 -29.11 -4.97
CA THR A 474 1.62 -30.47 -4.91
C THR A 474 2.99 -30.50 -4.23
N GLN A 475 3.86 -29.53 -4.52
CA GLN A 475 5.18 -29.43 -3.90
C GLN A 475 5.07 -29.18 -2.39
N GLU A 476 4.22 -28.25 -1.96
CA GLU A 476 4.05 -27.90 -0.55
C GLU A 476 3.37 -29.03 0.24
N SER A 477 2.39 -29.73 -0.33
CA SER A 477 1.69 -30.81 0.36
C SER A 477 2.55 -32.05 0.59
N LYS A 478 3.74 -32.15 -0.05
CA LYS A 478 4.64 -33.32 -0.04
C LYS A 478 3.93 -34.64 -0.38
N ALA A 479 2.81 -34.59 -1.08
CA ALA A 479 1.99 -35.76 -1.36
C ALA A 479 2.61 -36.52 -2.54
N THR A 480 3.43 -37.53 -2.25
CA THR A 480 4.16 -38.31 -3.26
C THR A 480 3.27 -39.29 -4.05
N THR A 481 2.02 -39.51 -3.62
CA THR A 481 1.21 -40.65 -4.10
C THR A 481 -0.15 -40.30 -4.68
N ASP A 482 -0.62 -39.06 -4.57
CA ASP A 482 -1.93 -38.70 -5.11
C ASP A 482 -1.81 -38.21 -6.55
N LYS A 483 -2.42 -38.91 -7.50
CA LYS A 483 -2.35 -38.58 -8.94
C LYS A 483 -3.20 -37.37 -9.30
N SER A 484 -4.16 -36.96 -8.46
CA SER A 484 -5.00 -35.79 -8.76
C SER A 484 -4.40 -34.54 -8.12
N THR A 485 -3.63 -33.80 -8.92
CA THR A 485 -3.02 -32.53 -8.51
C THR A 485 -4.06 -31.45 -8.20
N THR A 486 -5.20 -31.47 -8.89
CA THR A 486 -6.31 -30.54 -8.67
C THR A 486 -6.97 -30.74 -7.31
N LYS A 487 -7.10 -31.98 -6.80
CA LYS A 487 -7.63 -32.23 -5.44
C LYS A 487 -6.81 -31.50 -4.37
N THR A 488 -5.49 -31.41 -4.52
CA THR A 488 -4.63 -30.67 -3.59
C THR A 488 -4.95 -29.17 -3.62
N LEU A 489 -5.10 -28.57 -4.80
CA LEU A 489 -5.52 -27.18 -4.95
C LEU A 489 -6.87 -26.92 -4.24
N LEU A 490 -7.86 -27.78 -4.46
CA LEU A 490 -9.19 -27.65 -3.84
C LEU A 490 -9.14 -27.74 -2.32
N LYS A 491 -8.27 -28.59 -1.76
CA LYS A 491 -8.04 -28.64 -0.31
C LYS A 491 -7.53 -27.31 0.23
N TYR A 492 -6.58 -26.69 -0.47
CA TYR A 492 -6.06 -25.36 -0.10
C TYR A 492 -7.13 -24.28 -0.25
N LEU A 493 -7.92 -24.28 -1.33
CA LEU A 493 -9.02 -23.32 -1.51
C LEU A 493 -10.10 -23.47 -0.44
N SER A 494 -10.53 -24.70 -0.15
CA SER A 494 -11.47 -24.98 0.94
C SER A 494 -10.93 -24.51 2.30
N SER A 495 -9.63 -24.68 2.57
CA SER A 495 -9.00 -24.15 3.79
C SER A 495 -9.00 -22.61 3.81
N PHE A 496 -8.58 -21.98 2.71
CA PHE A 496 -8.49 -20.53 2.58
C PHE A 496 -9.86 -19.85 2.77
N VAL A 497 -10.89 -20.44 2.17
CA VAL A 497 -12.27 -19.97 2.24
C VAL A 497 -12.86 -20.17 3.64
N ARG A 498 -12.72 -21.35 4.25
CA ARG A 498 -13.23 -21.62 5.61
C ARG A 498 -12.61 -20.71 6.66
N GLN A 499 -11.32 -20.39 6.55
CA GLN A 499 -10.64 -19.48 7.48
C GLN A 499 -11.17 -18.05 7.43
N ARG A 500 -11.83 -17.65 6.33
CA ARG A 500 -12.31 -16.28 6.09
C ARG A 500 -13.83 -16.16 5.99
N ASP A 501 -14.54 -17.27 6.17
CA ASP A 501 -16.01 -17.38 6.07
C ASP A 501 -16.55 -16.83 4.73
N ILE A 502 -15.96 -17.28 3.62
CA ILE A 502 -16.28 -16.82 2.26
C ILE A 502 -17.23 -17.81 1.56
N ASP A 503 -18.20 -17.32 0.79
CA ASP A 503 -19.15 -18.15 0.03
C ASP A 503 -18.66 -18.53 -1.38
N LEU A 504 -17.93 -17.60 -2.00
CA LEU A 504 -17.42 -17.67 -3.36
C LEU A 504 -16.01 -17.06 -3.45
N VAL A 505 -15.06 -17.77 -4.05
CA VAL A 505 -13.73 -17.22 -4.34
C VAL A 505 -13.41 -17.34 -5.82
N ALA A 506 -12.84 -16.27 -6.38
CA ALA A 506 -12.27 -16.26 -7.71
C ALA A 506 -10.74 -16.16 -7.65
N ILE A 507 -10.05 -16.85 -8.56
CA ILE A 507 -8.60 -16.69 -8.79
C ILE A 507 -8.41 -16.10 -10.17
N MET A 508 -7.76 -14.95 -10.24
CA MET A 508 -7.38 -14.28 -11.48
C MET A 508 -5.87 -14.32 -11.66
N THR A 509 -5.42 -14.74 -12.83
CA THR A 509 -3.99 -14.75 -13.17
C THR A 509 -3.62 -13.61 -14.13
N ALA A 510 -2.37 -13.18 -14.07
CA ALA A 510 -1.79 -12.16 -14.94
C ALA A 510 -0.32 -12.50 -15.19
N PHE A 511 -0.03 -13.21 -16.26
CA PHE A 511 1.30 -13.77 -16.50
C PHE A 511 1.74 -13.58 -17.96
N ARG A 512 3.02 -13.81 -18.23
CA ARG A 512 3.56 -13.87 -19.59
C ARG A 512 3.89 -15.32 -19.94
N THR A 513 3.65 -15.71 -21.18
CA THR A 513 4.12 -17.01 -21.68
C THR A 513 5.64 -17.05 -21.73
N ALA A 514 6.20 -18.26 -21.82
CA ALA A 514 7.62 -18.43 -22.06
C ALA A 514 8.04 -17.82 -23.41
N GLU A 515 9.35 -17.60 -23.57
CA GLU A 515 9.94 -17.27 -24.86
C GLU A 515 9.59 -18.33 -25.93
N PRO A 516 9.41 -17.96 -27.20
CA PRO A 516 9.73 -16.66 -27.80
C PRO A 516 8.57 -15.63 -27.81
N THR A 517 7.36 -16.02 -27.40
CA THR A 517 6.18 -15.17 -27.61
C THR A 517 5.99 -14.11 -26.53
N ARG A 518 6.32 -14.43 -25.27
CA ARG A 518 6.16 -13.55 -24.09
C ARG A 518 4.83 -12.80 -24.03
N GLU A 519 3.79 -13.47 -24.51
CA GLU A 519 2.45 -12.92 -24.64
C GLU A 519 1.82 -12.81 -23.26
N PHE A 520 1.20 -11.66 -22.99
CA PHE A 520 0.47 -11.45 -21.74
C PHE A 520 -0.87 -12.19 -21.77
N ARG A 521 -1.13 -13.01 -20.76
CA ARG A 521 -2.31 -13.88 -20.65
C ARG A 521 -2.98 -13.73 -19.30
N ARG A 522 -4.26 -14.11 -19.26
CA ARG A 522 -5.10 -14.16 -18.07
C ARG A 522 -5.95 -15.43 -18.06
N GLU A 523 -6.16 -15.94 -16.86
CA GLU A 523 -7.09 -17.04 -16.55
C GLU A 523 -7.97 -16.60 -15.38
N LEU A 524 -9.16 -17.19 -15.32
CA LEU A 524 -10.12 -16.97 -14.26
C LEU A 524 -10.63 -18.34 -13.80
N LEU A 525 -10.48 -18.63 -12.50
CA LEU A 525 -11.13 -19.75 -11.83
C LEU A 525 -12.18 -19.19 -10.88
N ILE A 526 -13.38 -19.77 -10.88
CA ILE A 526 -14.39 -19.52 -9.84
C ILE A 526 -14.66 -20.82 -9.08
N TYR A 527 -14.67 -20.70 -7.75
CA TYR A 527 -14.92 -21.76 -6.81
C TYR A 527 -16.02 -21.34 -5.82
N VAL A 528 -17.13 -22.07 -5.83
CA VAL A 528 -18.34 -21.74 -5.07
C VAL A 528 -18.63 -22.86 -4.07
N LEU A 529 -18.75 -22.51 -2.79
CA LEU A 529 -19.17 -23.46 -1.74
C LEU A 529 -20.63 -23.24 -1.34
N ASN A 530 -21.14 -22.01 -1.43
CA ASN A 530 -22.52 -21.73 -1.11
C ASN A 530 -23.42 -21.99 -2.32
N HIS A 531 -24.28 -23.01 -2.22
CA HIS A 531 -25.24 -23.37 -3.28
C HIS A 531 -26.14 -22.19 -3.71
N GLY A 532 -26.44 -21.24 -2.82
CA GLY A 532 -27.21 -20.04 -3.14
C GLY A 532 -26.55 -19.17 -4.23
N CYS A 533 -25.22 -19.19 -4.32
CA CYS A 533 -24.45 -18.37 -5.27
C CYS A 533 -24.39 -18.95 -6.68
N VAL A 534 -24.77 -20.22 -6.87
CA VAL A 534 -24.62 -20.92 -8.16
C VAL A 534 -25.37 -20.20 -9.28
N SER A 535 -26.64 -19.86 -9.06
CA SER A 535 -27.46 -19.18 -10.09
C SER A 535 -26.95 -17.79 -10.45
N ALA A 536 -26.33 -17.07 -9.51
CA ALA A 536 -25.69 -15.79 -9.77
C ALA A 536 -24.38 -15.98 -10.55
N THR A 537 -23.63 -17.04 -10.25
CA THR A 537 -22.38 -17.38 -10.94
C THR A 537 -22.64 -17.80 -12.40
N GLU A 538 -23.74 -18.50 -12.69
CA GLU A 538 -24.15 -18.82 -14.06
C GLU A 538 -24.52 -17.55 -14.87
N ARG A 539 -25.13 -16.55 -14.21
CA ARG A 539 -25.39 -15.23 -14.81
C ARG A 539 -24.08 -14.48 -15.07
N PHE A 540 -23.13 -14.54 -14.13
CA PHE A 540 -21.78 -14.00 -14.33
C PHE A 540 -21.11 -14.62 -15.55
N GLU A 541 -21.10 -15.95 -15.67
CA GLU A 541 -20.53 -16.66 -16.82
C GLU A 541 -21.12 -16.14 -18.13
N THR A 542 -22.45 -16.02 -18.21
CA THR A 542 -23.15 -15.53 -19.40
C THR A 542 -22.72 -14.11 -19.78
N ALA A 543 -22.62 -13.19 -18.81
CA ALA A 543 -22.19 -11.81 -19.06
C ALA A 543 -20.69 -11.73 -19.41
N ALA A 544 -19.87 -12.50 -18.70
CA ALA A 544 -18.42 -12.48 -18.81
C ALA A 544 -17.90 -13.05 -20.15
N VAL A 545 -18.64 -13.96 -20.80
CA VAL A 545 -18.32 -14.39 -22.17
C VAL A 545 -18.27 -13.20 -23.12
N GLY A 546 -19.23 -12.27 -23.03
CA GLY A 546 -19.26 -11.06 -23.85
C GLY A 546 -18.28 -9.97 -23.39
N GLU A 547 -18.18 -9.74 -22.09
CA GLU A 547 -17.43 -8.60 -21.53
C GLU A 547 -15.94 -8.87 -21.31
N LEU A 548 -15.56 -10.12 -21.06
CA LEU A 548 -14.18 -10.53 -20.74
C LEU A 548 -13.61 -11.50 -21.80
N GLY A 549 -14.43 -11.97 -22.74
CA GLY A 549 -14.03 -12.97 -23.73
C GLY A 549 -13.60 -14.28 -23.06
N LEU A 550 -14.39 -14.76 -22.09
CA LEU A 550 -14.09 -16.03 -21.42
C LEU A 550 -14.27 -17.22 -22.37
N GLU A 551 -13.24 -18.05 -22.47
CA GLU A 551 -13.25 -19.32 -23.20
C GLU A 551 -12.89 -20.45 -22.23
N GLU A 552 -13.60 -21.57 -22.27
CA GLU A 552 -13.36 -22.68 -21.34
C GLU A 552 -11.91 -23.21 -21.40
N GLY A 553 -11.39 -23.61 -20.24
CA GLY A 553 -10.08 -24.24 -20.07
C GLY A 553 -9.00 -23.31 -19.52
N ILE A 554 -7.76 -23.78 -19.58
CA ILE A 554 -6.54 -23.07 -19.15
C ILE A 554 -5.60 -22.87 -20.34
N TRP A 555 -4.60 -21.99 -20.21
CA TRP A 555 -3.52 -21.92 -21.20
C TRP A 555 -2.54 -23.07 -20.96
N THR A 556 -2.26 -23.86 -21.99
CA THR A 556 -1.27 -24.93 -21.93
C THR A 556 0.01 -24.52 -22.67
N SER A 557 1.17 -24.98 -22.20
CA SER A 557 2.46 -24.74 -22.85
C SER A 557 2.52 -25.37 -24.23
N THR A 558 1.84 -26.50 -24.42
CA THR A 558 1.73 -27.21 -25.68
C THR A 558 0.33 -27.79 -25.86
N ASP A 559 -0.09 -28.01 -27.10
CA ASP A 559 -1.32 -28.78 -27.38
C ASP A 559 -1.23 -30.22 -26.85
N ALA A 560 0.00 -30.76 -26.70
CA ALA A 560 0.23 -32.09 -26.14
C ALA A 560 -0.10 -32.17 -24.64
N ASP A 561 0.02 -31.05 -23.90
CA ASP A 561 -0.38 -30.99 -22.50
C ASP A 561 -1.90 -30.98 -22.34
N ALA A 562 -2.66 -30.54 -23.37
CA ALA A 562 -4.12 -30.42 -23.30
C ALA A 562 -4.83 -31.75 -22.99
N ASP A 563 -4.19 -32.88 -23.30
CA ASP A 563 -4.70 -34.23 -23.01
C ASP A 563 -4.32 -34.77 -21.62
N ALA A 564 -3.51 -34.04 -20.83
CA ALA A 564 -3.11 -34.48 -19.50
C ALA A 564 -4.31 -34.58 -18.55
N ASP A 565 -4.41 -35.69 -17.82
CA ASP A 565 -5.54 -36.00 -16.92
C ASP A 565 -5.86 -34.87 -15.92
N TRP A 566 -4.84 -34.16 -15.44
CA TRP A 566 -5.04 -33.04 -14.51
C TRP A 566 -5.66 -31.80 -15.16
N ILE A 567 -5.44 -31.58 -16.46
CA ILE A 567 -6.10 -30.49 -17.21
C ILE A 567 -7.57 -30.84 -17.42
N ARG A 568 -7.87 -32.11 -17.71
CA ARG A 568 -9.25 -32.61 -17.78
C ARG A 568 -9.97 -32.46 -16.43
N ASP A 569 -9.24 -32.58 -15.32
CA ASP A 569 -9.79 -32.35 -13.98
C ASP A 569 -10.19 -30.87 -13.76
N PHE A 570 -9.56 -29.90 -14.46
CA PHE A 570 -10.07 -28.52 -14.49
C PHE A 570 -11.32 -28.36 -15.36
N SER A 571 -11.39 -29.06 -16.49
CA SER A 571 -12.57 -29.07 -17.38
C SER A 571 -13.78 -29.79 -16.79
N LEU A 572 -13.59 -30.62 -15.75
CA LEU A 572 -14.68 -31.23 -15.00
C LEU A 572 -15.37 -30.18 -14.11
N SER A 573 -16.20 -29.41 -14.78
CA SER A 573 -17.44 -28.84 -14.30
C SER A 573 -18.15 -29.79 -13.32
N THR A 574 -18.10 -29.54 -12.01
CA THR A 574 -19.17 -30.00 -11.12
C THR A 574 -20.39 -29.14 -11.46
N ARG A 575 -21.35 -29.71 -12.20
CA ARG A 575 -22.68 -29.08 -12.37
C ARG A 575 -23.44 -29.22 -11.04
N ALA A 576 -24.21 -28.19 -10.71
CA ALA A 576 -25.07 -28.10 -9.54
C ALA A 576 -25.85 -29.41 -9.32
N GLY A 577 -25.65 -30.07 -8.17
CA GLY A 577 -26.38 -31.28 -7.79
C GLY A 577 -25.51 -32.39 -7.20
N ALA A 578 -24.21 -32.42 -7.51
CA ALA A 578 -23.24 -33.22 -6.77
C ALA A 578 -22.41 -32.28 -5.91
N ASN A 579 -22.54 -32.33 -4.59
CA ASN A 579 -21.52 -31.75 -3.73
C ASN A 579 -20.21 -32.46 -4.10
N GLY A 580 -19.22 -31.72 -4.60
CA GLY A 580 -17.88 -32.26 -4.82
C GLY A 580 -17.37 -32.91 -3.52
N GLU A 581 -16.45 -33.87 -3.62
CA GLU A 581 -15.81 -34.47 -2.43
C GLU A 581 -15.18 -33.40 -1.51
N ASP A 582 -14.87 -32.22 -2.05
CA ASP A 582 -14.34 -31.04 -1.37
C ASP A 582 -15.39 -30.12 -0.72
N GLY A 583 -16.67 -30.38 -0.97
CA GLY A 583 -17.81 -29.57 -0.54
C GLY A 583 -18.20 -28.46 -1.53
N SER A 584 -17.57 -28.37 -2.70
CA SER A 584 -17.93 -27.37 -3.71
C SER A 584 -19.25 -27.69 -4.42
N CYS A 585 -20.04 -26.65 -4.71
CA CYS A 585 -21.28 -26.80 -5.48
C CYS A 585 -21.11 -26.41 -6.95
N TYR A 586 -20.11 -25.58 -7.26
CA TYR A 586 -19.80 -25.13 -8.60
C TYR A 586 -18.33 -24.74 -8.72
N ARG A 587 -17.69 -25.19 -9.79
CA ARG A 587 -16.33 -24.80 -10.18
C ARG A 587 -16.23 -24.66 -11.68
N ARG A 588 -15.54 -23.61 -12.14
CA ARG A 588 -15.21 -23.39 -13.55
C ARG A 588 -13.89 -22.67 -13.71
N VAL A 589 -13.26 -22.91 -14.86
CA VAL A 589 -12.02 -22.25 -15.27
C VAL A 589 -12.10 -21.80 -16.72
N TRP A 590 -11.65 -20.58 -16.95
CA TRP A 590 -11.64 -19.95 -18.26
C TRP A 590 -10.29 -19.31 -18.57
N ARG A 591 -9.93 -19.33 -19.86
CA ARG A 591 -8.99 -18.41 -20.47
C ARG A 591 -9.72 -17.08 -20.71
N GLN A 592 -9.15 -15.98 -20.24
CA GLN A 592 -9.71 -14.66 -20.46
C GLN A 592 -9.03 -14.00 -21.66
N LYS A 593 -9.75 -13.84 -22.78
CA LYS A 593 -9.20 -13.27 -24.03
C LYS A 593 -9.04 -11.76 -23.98
N ASP A 594 -9.97 -11.05 -23.33
CA ASP A 594 -9.78 -9.61 -23.10
C ASP A 594 -8.81 -9.40 -21.93
N VAL A 595 -7.52 -9.45 -22.24
CA VAL A 595 -6.44 -9.27 -21.26
C VAL A 595 -6.35 -7.85 -20.71
N SER A 596 -7.10 -6.88 -21.27
CA SER A 596 -7.15 -5.52 -20.75
C SER A 596 -7.93 -5.42 -19.43
N LYS A 597 -8.87 -6.36 -19.21
CA LYS A 597 -9.75 -6.38 -18.03
C LYS A 597 -9.05 -7.03 -16.84
N SER A 598 -9.09 -6.36 -15.70
CA SER A 598 -8.49 -6.82 -14.45
C SER A 598 -9.58 -7.04 -13.39
N ARG A 599 -9.20 -7.32 -12.15
CA ARG A 599 -10.12 -7.31 -11.01
C ARG A 599 -10.97 -6.03 -10.94
N LYS A 600 -10.47 -4.88 -11.42
CA LYS A 600 -11.23 -3.62 -11.50
C LYS A 600 -12.46 -3.68 -12.41
N GLN A 601 -12.55 -4.67 -13.30
CA GLN A 601 -13.73 -4.91 -14.15
C GLN A 601 -14.44 -6.22 -13.77
N VAL A 602 -13.69 -7.24 -13.36
CA VAL A 602 -14.26 -8.53 -12.95
C VAL A 602 -15.01 -8.44 -11.63
N ALA A 603 -14.51 -7.69 -10.64
CA ALA A 603 -15.19 -7.55 -9.36
C ALA A 603 -16.55 -6.83 -9.53
N PRO A 604 -16.66 -5.64 -10.15
CA PRO A 604 -17.96 -5.01 -10.36
C PRO A 604 -18.93 -5.88 -11.18
N LEU A 605 -18.44 -6.57 -12.22
CA LEU A 605 -19.27 -7.49 -13.00
C LEU A 605 -19.84 -8.63 -12.14
N LEU A 606 -18.98 -9.27 -11.33
CA LEU A 606 -19.40 -10.33 -10.40
C LEU A 606 -20.41 -9.81 -9.37
N ARG A 607 -20.14 -8.64 -8.77
CA ARG A 607 -21.07 -7.97 -7.83
C ARG A 607 -22.43 -7.73 -8.45
N SER A 608 -22.48 -7.16 -9.65
CA SER A 608 -23.72 -6.88 -10.37
C SER A 608 -24.58 -8.14 -10.58
N THR A 609 -23.93 -9.30 -10.78
CA THR A 609 -24.65 -10.57 -10.96
C THR A 609 -25.14 -11.16 -9.63
N LEU A 610 -24.39 -10.97 -8.54
CA LEU A 610 -24.78 -11.38 -7.19
C LEU A 610 -25.95 -10.56 -6.64
N ASN A 611 -25.88 -9.23 -6.78
CA ASN A 611 -26.88 -8.28 -6.28
C ASN A 611 -28.05 -8.01 -7.25
N GLY A 612 -28.03 -8.60 -8.44
CA GLY A 612 -29.06 -8.41 -9.47
C GLY A 612 -29.09 -7.00 -10.09
N GLY A 613 -27.96 -6.30 -10.11
CA GLY A 613 -27.80 -4.95 -10.65
C GLY A 613 -28.20 -3.83 -9.68
N ARG A 614 -28.39 -4.13 -8.39
CA ARG A 614 -28.62 -3.13 -7.35
C ARG A 614 -27.27 -2.58 -6.86
N HIS A 615 -26.86 -1.40 -7.32
CA HIS A 615 -25.73 -0.66 -6.74
C HIS A 615 -26.21 0.34 -5.70
#